data_AF-A0A1M7HB84-F1
#
_entry.id   AF-A0A1M7HB84-F1
#
_cell.length_a   1.000
_cell.length_b   1.000
_cell.length_c   1.000
_cell.angle_alpha   90.00
_cell.angle_beta   90.00
_cell.angle_gamma   90.00
#
_symmetry.space_group_name_H-M   'P 1'
#
loop_
_entity.id
_entity.type
_entity.pdbx_description
1 polymer ?
#
loop_
_entity_poly.entity_id
_entity_poly.type
_entity_poly.pdbx_seq_one_letter_code
_entity_poly.pdbx_strand_id
1 'polypeptide(L)'
;MDKVVRLSDQDVAEDAPTLDVARAPDPEETAGGGFLARLLNRSEGSASLSDDTTADDGATATRGETQAASLDDGATAPDRARSRRGGFFGLLSSGASKPDVSAAGAASDIPPGTVLPYGRVARICGLSLGQMGKVIASYPERRPVHTLYDSDPGNTAPHTFYLSGFGDGCARQFTASLAVFGTVEMHEQLRYGLPAEVQPYSDTDKAYEKVKSRVCGVPQRKPCGTRIRRLEKDTVFLSIYERFGGNADWTNLLLHGGDVIAQDRKGG
;
A
#
# COMPACT_ATOMS: atom_id res chain seq x y z
N MET A 1 -5.60 22.87 43.21
CA MET A 1 -5.37 23.29 41.81
C MET A 1 -3.89 23.57 41.69
N ASP A 2 -3.13 22.50 41.57
CA ASP A 2 -1.68 22.54 41.61
C ASP A 2 -1.14 22.99 40.26
N LYS A 3 -0.21 23.95 40.27
CA LYS A 3 0.39 24.48 39.05
C LYS A 3 1.35 23.44 38.49
N VAL A 4 1.05 22.91 37.31
CA VAL A 4 2.00 22.13 36.53
C VAL A 4 3.14 23.06 36.10
N VAL A 5 4.34 22.84 36.65
CA VAL A 5 5.57 23.55 36.26
C VAL A 5 5.91 23.19 34.81
N ARG A 6 6.27 24.19 33.99
CA ARG A 6 6.68 23.91 32.61
C ARG A 6 8.12 23.44 32.58
N LEU A 7 8.42 22.54 31.64
CA LEU A 7 9.78 22.01 31.46
C LEU A 7 10.80 23.06 31.00
N SER A 8 10.33 24.24 30.57
CA SER A 8 11.12 25.44 30.30
C SER A 8 11.67 26.14 31.55
N ASP A 9 11.12 25.83 32.72
CA ASP A 9 11.34 26.57 33.96
C ASP A 9 12.28 25.80 34.91
N GLN A 10 13.05 24.84 34.38
CA GLN A 10 14.10 24.10 35.08
C GLN A 10 15.46 24.53 34.55
N ASP A 11 16.21 25.25 35.38
CA ASP A 11 17.62 25.55 35.11
C ASP A 11 18.43 24.25 35.10
N VAL A 12 18.98 23.92 33.93
CA VAL A 12 19.96 22.83 33.80
C VAL A 12 21.28 23.33 34.38
N ALA A 13 21.80 22.66 35.41
CA ALA A 13 23.09 23.01 35.99
C ALA A 13 24.21 22.86 34.94
N GLU A 14 25.01 23.92 34.74
CA GLU A 14 26.06 23.96 33.71
C GLU A 14 27.24 22.99 33.99
N ASP A 15 27.35 22.46 35.22
CA ASP A 15 28.35 21.45 35.64
C ASP A 15 27.83 20.00 35.55
N ALA A 16 27.01 19.68 34.54
CA ALA A 16 26.71 18.29 34.22
C ALA A 16 27.96 17.60 33.63
N PRO A 17 28.47 16.49 34.20
CA PRO A 17 29.69 15.85 33.70
C PRO A 17 29.45 15.31 32.28
N THR A 18 30.19 15.85 31.31
CA THR A 18 30.21 15.36 29.93
C THR A 18 30.77 13.94 29.92
N LEU A 19 29.91 12.96 29.58
CA LEU A 19 30.36 11.60 29.29
C LEU A 19 31.16 11.62 27.99
N ASP A 20 32.49 11.59 28.12
CA ASP A 20 33.39 11.35 27.00
C ASP A 20 33.05 10.01 26.34
N VAL A 21 32.58 10.07 25.10
CA VAL A 21 32.39 8.89 24.26
C VAL A 21 33.78 8.42 23.85
N ALA A 22 34.29 7.39 24.55
CA ALA A 22 35.55 6.75 24.21
C ALA A 22 35.58 6.38 22.72
N ARG A 23 36.60 6.88 22.03
CA ARG A 23 36.81 6.66 20.59
C ARG A 23 36.85 5.15 20.30
N ALA A 24 35.96 4.69 19.42
CA ALA A 24 36.03 3.33 18.92
C ALA A 24 37.40 3.11 18.22
N PRO A 25 38.07 1.97 18.45
CA PRO A 25 39.30 1.65 17.72
C PRO A 25 38.99 1.50 16.22
N ASP A 26 39.92 1.96 15.38
CA ASP A 26 39.81 1.84 13.93
C ASP A 26 39.80 0.34 13.53
N PRO A 27 39.00 -0.05 12.51
CA PRO A 27 38.87 -1.46 12.13
C PRO A 27 40.16 -1.97 11.46
N GLU A 28 40.86 -2.88 12.13
CA GLU A 28 41.98 -3.63 11.54
C GLU A 28 41.50 -4.48 10.34
N GLU A 29 42.35 -4.56 9.31
CA GLU A 29 42.11 -5.37 8.11
C GLU A 29 42.03 -6.86 8.46
N THR A 30 40.81 -7.36 8.68
CA THR A 30 40.57 -8.79 8.78
C THR A 30 40.61 -9.40 7.37
N ALA A 31 41.77 -9.96 7.01
CA ALA A 31 42.02 -10.70 5.77
C ALA A 31 41.18 -12.00 5.66
N GLY A 32 39.87 -11.85 5.53
CA GLY A 32 38.89 -12.92 5.38
C GLY A 32 38.73 -13.35 3.93
N GLY A 33 39.73 -14.04 3.38
CA GLY A 33 39.73 -14.57 2.01
C GLY A 33 38.67 -15.65 1.76
N GLY A 34 37.41 -15.26 1.60
CA GLY A 34 36.29 -16.16 1.33
C GLY A 34 36.37 -16.82 -0.06
N PHE A 35 35.86 -18.05 -0.15
CA PHE A 35 35.94 -18.91 -1.35
C PHE A 35 35.37 -18.30 -2.65
N LEU A 36 34.57 -17.23 -2.58
CA LEU A 36 33.98 -16.54 -3.71
C LEU A 36 34.96 -15.58 -4.41
N ALA A 37 35.95 -15.03 -3.70
CA ALA A 37 36.96 -14.13 -4.28
C ALA A 37 37.86 -14.85 -5.32
N ARG A 38 37.99 -16.18 -5.22
CA ARG A 38 38.78 -17.01 -6.15
C ARG A 38 38.03 -17.38 -7.43
N LEU A 39 36.73 -17.12 -7.52
CA LEU A 39 35.91 -17.38 -8.72
C LEU A 39 35.74 -16.13 -9.61
N LEU A 40 35.94 -14.94 -9.04
CA LEU A 40 35.74 -13.66 -9.74
C LEU A 40 37.00 -13.12 -10.44
N ASN A 41 38.20 -13.65 -10.14
CA ASN A 41 39.45 -13.25 -10.79
C ASN A 41 39.85 -14.13 -11.97
N ARG A 42 38.93 -14.37 -12.92
CA ARG A 42 39.22 -15.14 -14.14
C ARG A 42 38.43 -14.70 -15.38
N SER A 43 38.64 -13.45 -15.82
CA SER A 43 38.81 -13.11 -17.25
C SER A 43 38.89 -11.60 -17.46
N GLU A 44 40.09 -11.08 -17.75
CA GLU A 44 40.24 -9.96 -18.69
C GLU A 44 40.49 -10.55 -20.09
N GLY A 45 39.88 -9.97 -21.13
CA GLY A 45 40.11 -10.45 -22.51
C GLY A 45 39.17 -9.87 -23.57
N SER A 46 39.65 -8.85 -24.29
CA SER A 46 39.23 -8.36 -25.62
C SER A 46 37.84 -7.71 -25.82
N ALA A 47 37.85 -6.40 -26.14
CA ALA A 47 37.54 -5.79 -27.46
C ALA A 47 36.33 -6.29 -28.29
N SER A 48 35.63 -5.49 -29.12
CA SER A 48 35.58 -4.04 -29.44
C SER A 48 34.45 -3.84 -30.50
N LEU A 49 34.17 -2.59 -30.92
CA LEU A 49 33.29 -2.16 -32.03
C LEU A 49 31.77 -2.15 -31.70
N SER A 50 30.98 -1.08 -31.96
CA SER A 50 30.70 -0.38 -33.24
C SER A 50 29.95 -1.26 -34.25
N ASP A 51 28.99 -0.86 -35.09
CA ASP A 51 28.18 0.36 -35.37
C ASP A 51 26.98 -0.13 -36.26
N ASP A 52 25.83 0.52 -36.53
CA ASP A 52 25.06 1.65 -35.96
C ASP A 52 23.68 1.73 -36.72
N THR A 53 22.76 2.65 -36.34
CA THR A 53 21.80 3.33 -37.24
C THR A 53 20.45 2.66 -37.66
N THR A 54 19.35 3.35 -37.31
CA THR A 54 18.00 3.50 -37.95
C THR A 54 17.16 2.26 -38.35
N ALA A 55 15.85 2.13 -38.09
CA ALA A 55 14.71 3.07 -38.12
C ALA A 55 14.29 3.57 -39.52
N ASP A 56 13.23 2.98 -40.10
CA ASP A 56 12.26 3.74 -40.91
C ASP A 56 10.85 3.14 -40.81
N ASP A 57 9.86 4.00 -41.03
CA ASP A 57 8.42 3.78 -40.92
C ASP A 57 7.82 3.02 -42.13
N GLY A 58 6.54 2.62 -42.02
CA GLY A 58 5.87 1.90 -43.11
C GLY A 58 4.36 1.72 -42.95
N ALA A 59 3.65 2.72 -42.44
CA ALA A 59 2.19 2.62 -42.24
C ALA A 59 1.42 2.44 -43.55
N THR A 60 0.38 1.59 -43.54
CA THR A 60 -0.74 1.73 -44.48
C THR A 60 -2.06 1.49 -43.77
N ALA A 61 -2.84 2.56 -43.62
CA ALA A 61 -4.20 2.48 -43.14
C ALA A 61 -5.11 1.92 -44.24
N THR A 62 -6.13 1.13 -43.87
CA THR A 62 -7.34 1.01 -44.68
C THR A 62 -8.56 1.18 -43.78
N ARG A 63 -9.56 1.86 -44.34
CA ARG A 63 -10.59 2.60 -43.62
C ARG A 63 -11.92 1.86 -43.69
N GLY A 64 -12.38 1.41 -42.53
CA GLY A 64 -13.78 1.34 -42.09
C GLY A 64 -14.81 0.60 -42.96
N GLU A 65 -15.61 -0.24 -42.31
CA GLU A 65 -17.03 -0.27 -42.63
C GLU A 65 -17.88 -0.33 -41.37
N THR A 66 -18.74 0.69 -41.23
CA THR A 66 -19.82 0.73 -40.24
C THR A 66 -20.97 -0.15 -40.71
N GLN A 67 -21.46 -1.05 -39.85
CA GLN A 67 -22.83 -1.54 -40.00
C GLN A 67 -23.52 -1.54 -38.64
N ALA A 68 -24.73 -0.96 -38.63
CA ALA A 68 -25.51 -0.72 -37.44
C ALA A 68 -26.80 -1.53 -37.46
N ALA A 69 -27.33 -1.76 -36.25
CA ALA A 69 -28.71 -2.13 -35.96
C ALA A 69 -29.25 -3.47 -36.51
N SER A 70 -29.50 -4.39 -35.58
CA SER A 70 -30.86 -4.92 -35.41
C SER A 70 -31.13 -5.16 -33.93
N LEU A 71 -32.20 -4.54 -33.43
CA LEU A 71 -32.82 -4.87 -32.14
C LEU A 71 -33.75 -6.05 -32.41
N ASP A 72 -33.73 -7.07 -31.55
CA ASP A 72 -34.75 -8.12 -31.54
C ASP A 72 -35.27 -8.30 -30.10
N ASP A 73 -36.57 -8.06 -29.93
CA ASP A 73 -37.28 -8.18 -28.66
C ASP A 73 -37.76 -9.63 -28.47
N GLY A 74 -37.08 -10.37 -27.60
CA GLY A 74 -37.27 -11.82 -27.41
C GLY A 74 -37.67 -12.25 -25.99
N ALA A 75 -38.52 -11.47 -25.31
CA ALA A 75 -38.94 -11.77 -23.93
C ALA A 75 -39.71 -13.11 -23.82
N THR A 76 -39.04 -14.17 -23.34
CA THR A 76 -39.67 -15.47 -23.03
C THR A 76 -39.66 -15.71 -21.52
N ALA A 77 -40.83 -16.02 -20.97
CA ALA A 77 -41.05 -16.25 -19.53
C ALA A 77 -40.42 -17.56 -19.01
N PRO A 78 -40.16 -17.69 -17.69
CA PRO A 78 -39.27 -18.74 -17.17
C PRO A 78 -39.96 -20.09 -16.98
N ASP A 79 -39.37 -21.15 -17.53
CA ASP A 79 -39.87 -22.52 -17.34
C ASP A 79 -39.36 -23.14 -16.01
N ARG A 80 -40.30 -23.65 -15.20
CA ARG A 80 -40.02 -24.15 -13.84
C ARG A 80 -39.58 -25.62 -13.87
N ALA A 81 -38.31 -25.86 -14.18
CA ALA A 81 -37.70 -27.18 -14.08
C ALA A 81 -37.50 -27.63 -12.62
N ARG A 82 -38.38 -28.54 -12.19
CA ARG A 82 -38.52 -29.15 -10.85
C ARG A 82 -37.20 -29.59 -10.20
N SER A 83 -37.04 -29.25 -8.92
CA SER A 83 -35.99 -29.80 -8.05
C SER A 83 -36.11 -31.32 -7.93
N ARG A 84 -35.05 -32.07 -8.28
CA ARG A 84 -34.90 -33.48 -7.87
C ARG A 84 -33.84 -33.60 -6.79
N ARG A 85 -34.29 -33.95 -5.58
CA ARG A 85 -33.43 -34.46 -4.50
C ARG A 85 -33.07 -35.92 -4.78
N GLY A 86 -31.85 -36.32 -4.43
CA GLY A 86 -31.46 -37.73 -4.26
C GLY A 86 -30.13 -38.08 -4.93
N GLY A 87 -29.21 -38.70 -4.17
CA GLY A 87 -27.98 -39.26 -4.73
C GLY A 87 -26.69 -39.03 -3.93
N PHE A 88 -26.63 -39.45 -2.66
CA PHE A 88 -25.33 -39.82 -2.08
C PHE A 88 -24.91 -41.14 -2.73
N PHE A 89 -24.07 -41.10 -3.78
CA PHE A 89 -23.17 -42.15 -4.29
C PHE A 89 -22.71 -41.77 -5.71
N GLY A 90 -21.75 -40.83 -5.79
CA GLY A 90 -21.25 -40.26 -7.06
C GLY A 90 -19.75 -39.93 -7.00
N LEU A 91 -18.95 -40.83 -6.44
CA LEU A 91 -17.49 -40.77 -6.51
C LEU A 91 -17.04 -41.33 -7.86
N LEU A 92 -16.00 -40.71 -8.46
CA LEU A 92 -15.33 -41.06 -9.72
C LEU A 92 -15.99 -40.52 -11.01
N SER A 93 -15.81 -39.22 -11.26
CA SER A 93 -15.97 -38.60 -12.59
C SER A 93 -15.02 -37.41 -12.77
N SER A 94 -13.85 -37.73 -13.35
CA SER A 94 -13.07 -36.94 -14.31
C SER A 94 -13.21 -35.41 -14.41
N GLY A 95 -12.07 -34.73 -14.39
CA GLY A 95 -11.83 -33.61 -15.33
C GLY A 95 -12.62 -32.32 -15.08
N ALA A 96 -12.76 -31.88 -13.84
CA ALA A 96 -13.17 -30.50 -13.58
C ALA A 96 -12.04 -29.54 -13.97
N SER A 97 -12.11 -28.99 -15.20
CA SER A 97 -11.41 -27.76 -15.54
C SER A 97 -11.68 -26.75 -14.44
N LYS A 98 -10.60 -26.21 -13.84
CA LYS A 98 -10.74 -25.09 -12.90
C LYS A 98 -11.53 -23.99 -13.61
N PRO A 99 -12.52 -23.35 -12.97
CA PRO A 99 -13.04 -22.12 -13.52
C PRO A 99 -11.86 -21.18 -13.63
N ASP A 100 -11.56 -20.78 -14.86
CA ASP A 100 -10.61 -19.74 -15.15
C ASP A 100 -11.24 -18.45 -14.63
N VAL A 101 -11.03 -18.17 -13.33
CA VAL A 101 -11.16 -16.83 -12.78
C VAL A 101 -9.94 -16.04 -13.25
N SER A 102 -9.82 -15.94 -14.58
CA SER A 102 -9.26 -14.80 -15.24
C SER A 102 -9.92 -13.60 -14.58
N ALA A 103 -9.13 -12.86 -13.82
CA ALA A 103 -9.54 -11.55 -13.37
C ALA A 103 -9.95 -10.79 -14.63
N ALA A 104 -11.25 -10.56 -14.80
CA ALA A 104 -11.77 -9.75 -15.90
C ALA A 104 -11.03 -8.42 -15.80
N GLY A 105 -10.12 -8.18 -16.75
CA GLY A 105 -8.92 -7.38 -16.52
C GLY A 105 -9.26 -6.09 -15.81
N ALA A 106 -8.84 -5.97 -14.54
CA ALA A 106 -9.31 -4.91 -13.66
C ALA A 106 -9.01 -3.56 -14.35
N ALA A 107 -10.06 -2.78 -14.58
CA ALA A 107 -9.93 -1.54 -15.33
C ALA A 107 -9.28 -0.47 -14.46
N SER A 108 -8.31 0.25 -15.02
CA SER A 108 -7.80 1.48 -14.42
C SER A 108 -8.90 2.54 -14.38
N ASP A 109 -9.03 3.25 -13.26
CA ASP A 109 -9.91 4.43 -13.16
C ASP A 109 -9.30 5.65 -13.87
N ILE A 110 -7.97 5.63 -14.09
CA ILE A 110 -7.17 6.71 -14.70
C ILE A 110 -6.09 6.17 -15.65
N PRO A 111 -5.69 6.92 -16.70
CA PRO A 111 -4.55 6.57 -17.55
C PRO A 111 -3.20 6.88 -16.86
N PRO A 112 -2.11 6.17 -17.24
CA PRO A 112 -0.76 6.48 -16.76
C PRO A 112 -0.34 7.94 -17.00
N GLY A 113 0.44 8.49 -16.07
CA GLY A 113 0.89 9.90 -16.13
C GLY A 113 -0.14 10.94 -15.66
N THR A 114 -1.37 10.53 -15.32
CA THR A 114 -2.35 11.42 -14.67
C THR A 114 -1.82 11.89 -13.33
N VAL A 115 -1.84 13.20 -13.06
CA VAL A 115 -1.63 13.75 -11.70
C VAL A 115 -2.99 13.89 -11.02
N LEU A 116 -3.12 13.41 -9.78
CA LEU A 116 -4.37 13.48 -9.03
C LEU A 116 -4.43 14.72 -8.14
N PRO A 117 -5.61 15.33 -7.95
CA PRO A 117 -5.77 16.31 -6.88
C PRO A 117 -5.61 15.63 -5.52
N TYR A 118 -5.03 16.34 -4.56
CA TYR A 118 -4.76 15.82 -3.23
C TYR A 118 -6.04 15.29 -2.54
N GLY A 119 -5.90 14.18 -1.80
CA GLY A 119 -7.02 13.49 -1.16
C GLY A 119 -7.86 12.61 -2.10
N ARG A 120 -7.53 12.51 -3.39
CA ARG A 120 -8.12 11.48 -4.28
C ARG A 120 -7.18 10.29 -4.45
N VAL A 121 -7.76 9.09 -4.34
CA VAL A 121 -7.12 7.81 -4.64
C VAL A 121 -7.84 7.20 -5.83
N ALA A 122 -7.10 6.66 -6.80
CA ALA A 122 -7.65 6.02 -7.99
C ALA A 122 -6.93 4.69 -8.27
N ARG A 123 -7.64 3.71 -8.84
CA ARG A 123 -7.03 2.45 -9.31
C ARG A 123 -6.26 2.70 -10.60
N ILE A 124 -5.04 2.18 -10.68
CA ILE A 124 -4.28 2.13 -11.92
C ILE A 124 -3.62 0.75 -12.10
N CYS A 125 -3.84 0.16 -13.26
CA CYS A 125 -3.49 -1.21 -13.59
C CYS A 125 -2.45 -1.25 -14.71
N GLY A 126 -1.68 -2.33 -14.81
CA GLY A 126 -0.69 -2.51 -15.89
C GLY A 126 0.62 -1.72 -15.74
N LEU A 127 0.87 -1.07 -14.59
CA LEU A 127 2.16 -0.46 -14.30
C LEU A 127 3.21 -1.52 -13.93
N SER A 128 4.39 -1.43 -14.54
CA SER A 128 5.58 -2.17 -14.10
C SER A 128 6.17 -1.55 -12.82
N LEU A 129 6.96 -2.35 -12.08
CA LEU A 129 7.62 -1.88 -10.85
C LEU A 129 8.48 -0.63 -11.06
N GLY A 130 9.15 -0.51 -12.21
CA GLY A 130 9.98 0.66 -12.54
C GLY A 130 9.18 1.94 -12.80
N GLN A 131 7.93 1.84 -13.25
CA GLN A 131 7.05 2.99 -13.49
C GLN A 131 6.44 3.56 -12.20
N MET A 132 6.41 2.77 -11.11
CA MET A 132 5.91 3.23 -9.82
C MET A 132 6.97 3.97 -8.98
N GLY A 133 8.23 4.00 -9.41
CA GLY A 133 9.33 4.65 -8.69
C GLY A 133 10.02 3.73 -7.67
N LYS A 134 10.44 4.26 -6.52
CA LYS A 134 11.16 3.50 -5.49
C LYS A 134 10.21 3.01 -4.40
N VAL A 135 10.42 1.78 -3.93
CA VAL A 135 9.81 1.30 -2.68
C VAL A 135 10.37 2.11 -1.52
N ILE A 136 9.50 2.76 -0.74
CA ILE A 136 9.86 3.52 0.46
C ILE A 136 9.36 2.88 1.75
N ALA A 137 8.30 2.08 1.70
CA ALA A 137 7.80 1.33 2.85
C ALA A 137 7.03 0.09 2.42
N SER A 138 6.91 -0.89 3.33
CA SER A 138 6.20 -2.14 3.11
C SER A 138 5.51 -2.61 4.39
N TYR A 139 4.30 -3.16 4.28
CA TYR A 139 3.51 -3.61 5.44
C TYR A 139 2.78 -4.94 5.19
N PRO A 140 2.82 -5.89 6.15
CA PRO A 140 3.72 -5.94 7.30
C PRO A 140 5.18 -6.16 6.89
N GLU A 141 6.14 -5.55 7.60
CA GLU A 141 7.57 -5.52 7.25
C GLU A 141 8.18 -6.89 6.85
N ARG A 142 7.85 -7.95 7.61
CA ARG A 142 8.44 -9.29 7.41
C ARG A 142 7.83 -10.09 6.27
N ARG A 143 6.59 -9.78 5.88
CA ARG A 143 5.81 -10.45 4.84
C ARG A 143 4.86 -9.43 4.23
N PRO A 144 5.36 -8.52 3.36
CA PRO A 144 4.55 -7.44 2.84
C PRO A 144 3.32 -7.95 2.12
N VAL A 145 2.16 -7.43 2.52
CA VAL A 145 0.93 -7.48 1.71
C VAL A 145 0.92 -6.23 0.84
N HIS A 146 1.05 -5.06 1.47
CA HIS A 146 1.10 -3.76 0.80
C HIS A 146 2.52 -3.22 0.69
N THR A 147 2.82 -2.59 -0.44
CA THR A 147 4.09 -1.92 -0.70
C THR A 147 3.80 -0.50 -1.19
N LEU A 148 4.45 0.47 -0.57
CA LEU A 148 4.34 1.90 -0.88
C LEU A 148 5.54 2.34 -1.72
N TYR A 149 5.25 2.95 -2.86
CA TYR A 149 6.21 3.49 -3.80
C TYR A 149 6.05 5.01 -3.92
N ASP A 150 7.18 5.65 -4.12
CA ASP A 150 7.36 7.09 -4.30
C ASP A 150 7.95 7.32 -5.70
N SER A 151 7.28 8.15 -6.52
CA SER A 151 7.70 8.42 -7.90
C SER A 151 8.95 9.31 -8.00
N ASP A 152 9.22 10.12 -6.98
CA ASP A 152 10.27 11.15 -6.99
C ASP A 152 10.93 11.31 -5.59
N PRO A 153 11.64 10.27 -5.09
CA PRO A 153 12.05 10.21 -3.69
C PRO A 153 13.06 11.30 -3.32
N GLY A 154 12.77 12.00 -2.22
CA GLY A 154 13.55 13.15 -1.76
C GLY A 154 12.95 14.49 -2.19
N ASN A 155 11.94 14.50 -3.07
CA ASN A 155 11.12 15.67 -3.34
C ASN A 155 10.18 15.94 -2.15
N THR A 156 10.12 17.19 -1.69
CA THR A 156 9.23 17.65 -0.60
C THR A 156 7.95 18.33 -1.10
N ALA A 157 7.84 18.59 -2.41
CA ALA A 157 6.63 19.06 -3.05
C ALA A 157 5.65 17.90 -3.33
N PRO A 158 4.36 18.19 -3.56
CA PRO A 158 3.37 17.14 -3.88
C PRO A 158 3.69 16.44 -5.20
N HIS A 159 3.86 15.13 -5.16
CA HIS A 159 4.13 14.26 -6.31
C HIS A 159 3.35 12.93 -6.18
N THR A 160 3.59 11.97 -7.09
CA THR A 160 2.77 10.76 -7.18
C THR A 160 3.31 9.63 -6.31
N PHE A 161 2.41 9.01 -5.57
CA PHE A 161 2.68 7.79 -4.82
C PHE A 161 1.80 6.66 -5.34
N TYR A 162 2.31 5.45 -5.25
CA TYR A 162 1.59 4.23 -5.59
C TYR A 162 1.60 3.28 -4.41
N LEU A 163 0.44 2.72 -4.09
CA LEU A 163 0.32 1.63 -3.12
C LEU A 163 -0.10 0.36 -3.87
N SER A 164 0.68 -0.71 -3.75
CA SER A 164 0.35 -2.02 -4.36
C SER A 164 -0.10 -3.03 -3.29
N GLY A 165 -0.28 -4.30 -3.69
CA GLY A 165 -0.66 -5.38 -2.77
C GLY A 165 -2.15 -5.74 -2.75
N PHE A 166 -2.91 -5.27 -3.72
CA PHE A 166 -4.36 -5.43 -3.78
C PHE A 166 -4.78 -6.68 -4.56
N GLY A 167 -5.94 -7.26 -4.19
CA GLY A 167 -6.45 -8.50 -4.79
C GLY A 167 -6.82 -8.39 -6.28
N ASP A 168 -7.03 -7.19 -6.80
CA ASP A 168 -7.26 -6.92 -8.23
C ASP A 168 -5.97 -6.75 -9.06
N GLY A 169 -4.79 -6.85 -8.43
CA GLY A 169 -3.49 -6.69 -9.07
C GLY A 169 -3.10 -5.26 -9.44
N CYS A 170 -3.93 -4.26 -9.11
CA CYS A 170 -3.71 -2.87 -9.49
C CYS A 170 -3.09 -2.05 -8.35
N ALA A 171 -2.36 -0.99 -8.71
CA ALA A 171 -1.91 0.01 -7.76
C ALA A 171 -3.04 1.00 -7.42
N ARG A 172 -2.95 1.61 -6.24
CA ARG A 172 -3.74 2.77 -5.80
C ARG A 172 -2.83 3.97 -5.93
N GLN A 173 -3.10 4.80 -6.91
CA GLN A 173 -2.38 6.05 -7.13
C GLN A 173 -3.02 7.16 -6.29
N PHE A 174 -2.18 8.01 -5.72
CA PHE A 174 -2.58 9.25 -5.07
C PHE A 174 -1.44 10.28 -5.14
N THR A 175 -1.74 11.53 -4.83
CA THR A 175 -0.72 12.60 -4.76
C THR A 175 -0.51 13.03 -3.31
N ALA A 176 0.74 13.23 -2.92
CA ALA A 176 1.16 13.57 -1.55
C ALA A 176 2.54 14.24 -1.56
N SER A 177 2.95 14.86 -0.45
CA SER A 177 4.36 15.19 -0.19
C SER A 177 5.07 14.14 0.69
N LEU A 178 4.29 13.34 1.41
CA LEU A 178 4.75 12.30 2.32
C LEU A 178 3.59 11.32 2.57
N ALA A 179 3.89 10.03 2.61
CA ALA A 179 2.93 8.98 2.98
C ALA A 179 3.57 7.99 3.96
N VAL A 180 2.87 7.66 5.05
CA VAL A 180 3.42 6.89 6.18
C VAL A 180 2.41 5.84 6.65
N PHE A 181 2.85 4.59 6.83
CA PHE A 181 2.05 3.55 7.47
C PHE A 181 1.97 3.76 8.98
N GLY A 182 0.76 3.88 9.52
CA GLY A 182 0.46 3.89 10.95
C GLY A 182 -0.08 2.54 11.42
N THR A 183 0.57 1.91 12.40
CA THR A 183 0.11 0.63 12.95
C THR A 183 -1.22 0.80 13.72
N VAL A 184 -2.01 -0.27 13.77
CA VAL A 184 -3.24 -0.25 14.56
C VAL A 184 -2.95 -0.22 16.07
N GLU A 185 -1.79 -0.69 16.53
CA GLU A 185 -1.33 -0.51 17.91
C GLU A 185 -1.12 0.98 18.25
N MET A 186 -0.43 1.74 17.38
CA MET A 186 -0.27 3.18 17.54
C MET A 186 -1.62 3.93 17.50
N HIS A 187 -2.53 3.50 16.62
CA HIS A 187 -3.89 4.04 16.58
C HIS A 187 -4.63 3.83 17.92
N GLU A 188 -4.62 2.64 18.50
CA GLU A 188 -5.28 2.40 19.81
C GLU A 188 -4.64 3.21 20.94
N GLN A 189 -3.31 3.33 20.96
CA GLN A 189 -2.59 4.13 21.97
C GLN A 189 -3.04 5.59 21.94
N LEU A 190 -3.09 6.21 20.75
CA LEU A 190 -3.58 7.58 20.58
C LEU A 190 -5.08 7.70 20.86
N ARG A 191 -5.89 6.70 20.48
CA ARG A 191 -7.36 6.77 20.59
C ARG A 191 -7.87 6.59 22.02
N TYR A 192 -7.21 5.76 22.83
CA TYR A 192 -7.63 5.47 24.21
C TYR A 192 -6.76 6.14 25.27
N GLY A 193 -5.62 6.73 24.89
CA GLY A 193 -4.81 7.58 25.77
C GLY A 193 -5.32 9.02 25.92
N LEU A 194 -6.21 9.47 25.02
CA LEU A 194 -6.74 10.85 25.00
C LEU A 194 -8.27 10.87 25.18
N PRO A 195 -8.84 11.95 25.76
CA PRO A 195 -10.30 12.13 25.82
C PRO A 195 -10.94 12.19 24.43
N ALA A 196 -12.11 11.58 24.27
CA ALA A 196 -12.76 11.44 22.97
C ALA A 196 -13.26 12.78 22.38
N GLU A 197 -13.48 13.76 23.25
CA GLU A 197 -13.94 15.12 22.95
C GLU A 197 -12.90 15.91 22.15
N VAL A 198 -11.62 15.55 22.26
CA VAL A 198 -10.50 16.21 21.56
C VAL A 198 -10.35 15.71 20.12
N GLN A 199 -10.93 14.55 19.78
CA GLN A 199 -10.78 13.91 18.47
C GLN A 199 -12.10 13.22 18.06
N PRO A 200 -12.96 13.87 17.25
CA PRO A 200 -14.19 13.27 16.73
C PRO A 200 -13.95 11.94 16.00
N TYR A 201 -14.93 11.03 16.01
CA TYR A 201 -14.83 9.76 15.27
C TYR A 201 -14.96 9.97 13.76
N SER A 202 -13.87 9.79 13.02
CA SER A 202 -13.86 9.81 11.56
C SER A 202 -14.40 8.52 10.95
N ASP A 203 -14.51 8.47 9.62
CA ASP A 203 -15.02 7.28 8.92
C ASP A 203 -14.03 6.11 8.92
N THR A 204 -12.71 6.38 8.90
CA THR A 204 -11.72 5.31 9.14
C THR A 204 -11.78 4.82 10.58
N ASP A 205 -11.99 5.68 11.59
CA ASP A 205 -12.17 5.22 12.98
C ASP A 205 -13.40 4.31 13.11
N LYS A 206 -14.53 4.67 12.47
CA LYS A 206 -15.76 3.84 12.46
C LYS A 206 -15.57 2.51 11.74
N ALA A 207 -14.79 2.49 10.64
CA ALA A 207 -14.47 1.27 9.92
C ALA A 207 -13.50 0.38 10.72
N TYR A 208 -12.51 0.99 11.35
CA TYR A 208 -11.55 0.33 12.24
C TYR A 208 -12.26 -0.35 13.42
N GLU A 209 -13.17 0.34 14.11
CA GLU A 209 -13.97 -0.25 15.19
C GLU A 209 -14.77 -1.49 14.72
N LYS A 210 -15.30 -1.49 13.48
CA LYS A 210 -16.01 -2.65 12.89
C LYS A 210 -15.07 -3.83 12.61
N VAL A 211 -13.85 -3.59 12.12
CA VAL A 211 -12.85 -4.66 11.88
C VAL A 211 -12.36 -5.21 13.22
N LYS A 212 -11.91 -4.32 14.10
CA LYS A 212 -11.42 -4.66 15.44
C LYS A 212 -12.45 -5.45 16.25
N SER A 213 -13.73 -5.06 16.25
CA SER A 213 -14.75 -5.82 17.00
C SER A 213 -14.89 -7.27 16.49
N ARG A 214 -14.71 -7.51 15.17
CA ARG A 214 -14.74 -8.86 14.58
C ARG A 214 -13.47 -9.67 14.88
N VAL A 215 -12.29 -9.06 14.74
CA VAL A 215 -10.99 -9.75 14.90
C VAL A 215 -10.63 -9.96 16.37
N CYS A 216 -10.91 -8.96 17.22
CA CYS A 216 -10.54 -8.94 18.63
C CYS A 216 -11.67 -9.40 19.55
N GLY A 217 -12.93 -9.41 19.08
CA GLY A 217 -14.09 -9.81 19.90
C GLY A 217 -14.41 -8.84 21.04
N VAL A 218 -14.05 -7.56 20.89
CA VAL A 218 -14.27 -6.52 21.91
C VAL A 218 -15.42 -5.58 21.51
N PRO A 219 -16.15 -4.99 22.47
CA PRO A 219 -17.08 -3.90 22.20
C PRO A 219 -16.40 -2.69 21.57
N GLN A 220 -17.20 -1.81 20.97
CA GLN A 220 -16.69 -0.52 20.48
C GLN A 220 -16.06 0.30 21.63
N ARG A 221 -15.08 1.14 21.29
CA ARG A 221 -14.36 2.02 22.24
C ARG A 221 -13.61 1.28 23.36
N LYS A 222 -13.28 0.00 23.14
CA LYS A 222 -12.37 -0.79 23.99
C LYS A 222 -11.14 -1.24 23.19
N PRO A 223 -9.94 -1.26 23.77
CA PRO A 223 -8.74 -1.73 23.08
C PRO A 223 -8.83 -3.22 22.74
N CYS A 224 -8.19 -3.63 21.65
CA CYS A 224 -8.08 -5.00 21.18
C CYS A 224 -7.27 -5.89 22.14
N GLY A 225 -6.37 -5.29 22.91
CA GLY A 225 -5.53 -5.99 23.89
C GLY A 225 -4.61 -7.01 23.24
N THR A 226 -4.50 -8.21 23.83
CA THR A 226 -3.56 -9.27 23.38
C THR A 226 -3.79 -9.75 21.94
N ARG A 227 -4.94 -9.43 21.33
CA ARG A 227 -5.26 -9.78 19.94
C ARG A 227 -4.75 -8.75 18.92
N ILE A 228 -4.13 -7.63 19.34
CA ILE A 228 -3.66 -6.57 18.42
C ILE A 228 -2.69 -7.10 17.34
N ARG A 229 -1.78 -8.01 17.73
CA ARG A 229 -0.83 -8.71 16.83
C ARG A 229 -1.51 -9.63 15.80
N ARG A 230 -2.80 -9.91 15.92
CA ARG A 230 -3.61 -10.59 14.88
C ARG A 230 -4.19 -9.58 13.90
N LEU A 231 -4.65 -8.43 14.40
CA LEU A 231 -5.22 -7.34 13.60
C LEU A 231 -4.15 -6.72 12.68
N GLU A 232 -2.95 -6.46 13.21
CA GLU A 232 -1.78 -5.92 12.48
C GLU A 232 -1.27 -6.79 11.32
N LYS A 233 -1.64 -8.06 11.22
CA LYS A 233 -1.17 -8.90 10.10
C LYS A 233 -1.75 -8.45 8.75
N ASP A 234 -2.86 -7.73 8.81
CA ASP A 234 -3.74 -7.48 7.68
C ASP A 234 -4.59 -6.21 7.93
N THR A 235 -4.12 -5.29 8.77
CA THR A 235 -4.81 -4.01 9.02
C THR A 235 -3.80 -2.92 9.33
N VAL A 236 -3.82 -1.83 8.56
CA VAL A 236 -2.91 -0.69 8.74
C VAL A 236 -3.57 0.60 8.26
N PHE A 237 -3.21 1.72 8.87
CA PHE A 237 -3.56 3.04 8.34
C PHE A 237 -2.46 3.53 7.40
N LEU A 238 -2.82 4.20 6.31
CA LEU A 238 -1.88 5.00 5.52
C LEU A 238 -2.24 6.47 5.69
N SER A 239 -1.39 7.23 6.37
CA SER A 239 -1.51 8.69 6.51
C SER A 239 -0.81 9.36 5.33
N ILE A 240 -1.53 10.21 4.62
CA ILE A 240 -1.11 10.87 3.38
C ILE A 240 -1.14 12.38 3.60
N TYR A 241 0.00 13.05 3.53
CA TYR A 241 0.15 14.47 3.83
C TYR A 241 0.21 15.33 2.56
N GLU A 242 -0.42 16.51 2.61
CA GLU A 242 -0.45 17.45 1.48
C GLU A 242 0.89 18.16 1.28
N ARG A 243 1.56 18.53 2.37
CA ARG A 243 2.75 19.39 2.36
C ARG A 243 3.78 18.91 3.38
N PHE A 244 5.06 19.01 3.04
CA PHE A 244 6.13 18.70 3.96
C PHE A 244 6.17 19.72 5.11
N GLY A 245 6.33 19.26 6.36
CA GLY A 245 6.39 20.12 7.55
C GLY A 245 5.05 20.68 8.04
N GLY A 246 3.94 20.49 7.31
CA GLY A 246 2.60 20.92 7.72
C GLY A 246 1.66 19.73 7.94
N ASN A 247 1.17 19.55 9.17
CA ASN A 247 0.32 18.42 9.56
C ASN A 247 -1.07 18.82 10.09
N ALA A 248 -1.55 20.04 9.78
CA ALA A 248 -2.90 20.47 10.15
C ALA A 248 -3.97 19.60 9.45
N ASP A 249 -3.80 19.38 8.15
CA ASP A 249 -4.67 18.55 7.31
C ASP A 249 -3.92 17.32 6.78
N TRP A 250 -4.53 16.13 6.90
CA TRP A 250 -4.05 14.93 6.24
C TRP A 250 -5.18 13.98 5.84
N THR A 251 -4.95 13.14 4.83
CA THR A 251 -5.88 12.08 4.41
C THR A 251 -5.45 10.78 5.06
N ASN A 252 -6.37 9.99 5.61
CA ASN A 252 -6.08 8.62 6.07
C ASN A 252 -6.83 7.63 5.21
N LEU A 253 -6.15 6.54 4.84
CA LEU A 253 -6.77 5.32 4.33
C LEU A 253 -6.69 4.25 5.41
N LEU A 254 -7.75 3.46 5.56
CA LEU A 254 -7.71 2.22 6.32
C LEU A 254 -7.61 1.05 5.35
N LEU A 255 -6.50 0.33 5.40
CA LEU A 255 -6.27 -0.89 4.64
C LEU A 255 -6.65 -2.11 5.49
N HIS A 256 -7.40 -3.04 4.92
CA HIS A 256 -7.72 -4.32 5.56
C HIS A 256 -8.06 -5.39 4.51
N GLY A 257 -7.59 -6.62 4.68
CA GLY A 257 -7.91 -7.74 3.78
C GLY A 257 -7.30 -7.61 2.39
N GLY A 258 -6.24 -6.80 2.24
CA GLY A 258 -5.71 -6.41 0.94
C GLY A 258 -6.54 -5.35 0.19
N ASP A 259 -7.45 -4.62 0.86
CA ASP A 259 -8.32 -3.59 0.26
C ASP A 259 -8.33 -2.26 1.03
N VAL A 260 -8.69 -1.16 0.34
CA VAL A 260 -9.01 0.13 0.99
C VAL A 260 -10.45 0.08 1.47
N ILE A 261 -10.67 -0.06 2.78
CA ILE A 261 -12.02 -0.25 3.35
C ILE A 261 -12.66 1.04 3.88
N ALA A 262 -11.87 2.09 4.07
CA ALA A 262 -12.34 3.43 4.40
C ALA A 262 -11.29 4.49 4.07
N GLN A 263 -11.76 5.72 3.88
CA GLN A 263 -10.94 6.92 3.73
C GLN A 263 -11.61 8.09 4.48
N ASP A 264 -10.82 8.97 5.08
CA ASP A 264 -11.26 10.27 5.60
C ASP A 264 -10.18 11.34 5.46
N ARG A 265 -10.57 12.61 5.52
CA ARG A 265 -9.66 13.75 5.71
C ARG A 265 -9.77 14.21 7.16
N LYS A 266 -8.64 14.23 7.88
CA LYS A 266 -8.50 14.86 9.19
C LYS A 266 -7.92 16.24 8.98
N GLY A 267 -8.42 17.22 9.73
CA GLY A 267 -8.19 18.64 9.49
C GLY A 267 -9.21 19.48 10.24
N GLY A 268 -8.85 20.73 10.57
CA GLY A 268 -9.66 21.65 11.39
C GLY A 268 -9.16 23.08 11.34
#